data_AF-A0A098C0L1-F1
#
_entry.id   AF-A0A098C0L1-F1
#
_cell.length_a   1.000
_cell.length_b   1.000
_cell.length_c   1.000
_cell.angle_alpha   90.00
_cell.angle_beta   90.00
_cell.angle_gamma   90.00
#
_symmetry.space_group_name_H-M   'P 1'
#
loop_
_entity.id
_entity.type
_entity.pdbx_description
1 polymer ?
#
loop_
_entity_poly.entity_id
_entity_poly.type
_entity_poly.pdbx_seq_one_letter_code
_entity_poly.pdbx_strand_id
1 'polypeptide(L)'
;MKRKLLVSIFAGILFLGTAFVMTSCSDSSDDFIETAWNIENFNVTASQWSWNSNLNRWEAVRQLPAIDEFIYEDGVVHGFIFLGTQGVDEVQTPLPYIRSFLEDNGQGGVIDFTETISFEYSHLTNRITFYIEPSDGFQDQNARQNYNFRIVMIW
;
A
#
# COMPACT_ATOMS: atom_id res chain seq x y z
N MET A 1 -47.73 -2.96 50.71
CA MET A 1 -46.41 -2.28 50.68
C MET A 1 -45.42 -2.87 49.66
N LYS A 2 -45.34 -4.19 49.47
CA LYS A 2 -44.39 -4.85 48.56
C LYS A 2 -44.46 -4.42 47.07
N ARG A 3 -45.65 -4.16 46.54
CA ARG A 3 -45.85 -3.75 45.14
C ARG A 3 -45.37 -2.33 44.83
N LYS A 4 -45.43 -1.40 45.79
CA LYS A 4 -44.90 -0.03 45.63
C LYS A 4 -43.37 -0.01 45.68
N LEU A 5 -42.77 -0.87 46.51
CA LEU A 5 -41.32 -1.05 46.59
C LEU A 5 -40.74 -1.62 45.27
N LEU A 6 -41.41 -2.64 44.70
CA LEU A 6 -40.99 -3.24 43.42
C LEU A 6 -41.06 -2.24 42.26
N VAL A 7 -42.11 -1.41 42.18
CA VAL A 7 -42.24 -0.40 41.12
C VAL A 7 -41.17 0.69 41.25
N SER A 8 -40.82 1.12 42.47
CA SER A 8 -39.71 2.07 42.67
C SER A 8 -38.34 1.49 42.33
N ILE A 9 -38.09 0.20 42.59
CA ILE A 9 -36.83 -0.47 42.22
C ILE A 9 -36.72 -0.60 40.70
N PHE A 10 -37.79 -1.03 40.02
CA PHE A 10 -37.81 -1.11 38.56
C PHE A 10 -37.64 0.26 37.90
N ALA A 11 -38.26 1.30 38.45
CA ALA A 11 -38.08 2.67 37.97
C ALA A 11 -36.63 3.17 38.18
N GLY A 12 -36.01 2.85 39.32
CA GLY A 12 -34.61 3.19 39.60
C GLY A 12 -33.62 2.50 38.65
N ILE A 13 -33.84 1.21 38.34
CA ILE A 13 -33.02 0.46 37.38
C ILE A 13 -33.20 1.01 35.96
N LEU A 14 -34.42 1.40 35.58
CA LEU A 14 -34.68 2.00 34.27
C LEU A 14 -33.97 3.35 34.13
N PHE A 15 -33.98 4.20 35.18
CA PHE A 15 -33.28 5.48 35.20
C PHE A 15 -31.75 5.33 35.21
N LEU A 16 -31.21 4.34 35.93
CA LEU A 16 -29.76 4.03 35.85
C LEU A 16 -29.39 3.49 34.47
N GLY A 17 -30.22 2.64 33.87
CA GLY A 17 -30.00 2.09 32.53
C GLY A 17 -29.95 3.17 31.45
N THR A 18 -30.85 4.17 31.51
CA THR A 18 -30.84 5.28 30.55
C THR A 18 -29.65 6.23 30.78
N ALA A 19 -29.17 6.38 32.02
CA ALA A 19 -27.97 7.16 32.30
C ALA A 19 -26.70 6.51 31.71
N PHE A 20 -26.58 5.18 31.78
CA PHE A 20 -25.47 4.43 31.17
C PHE A 20 -25.48 4.49 29.63
N VAL A 21 -26.66 4.47 28.99
CA VAL A 21 -26.78 4.61 27.52
C VAL A 21 -26.41 6.02 27.05
N MET A 22 -26.75 7.07 27.81
CA MET A 22 -26.40 8.44 27.44
C MET A 22 -24.92 8.78 27.67
N THR A 23 -24.21 8.15 28.62
CA THR A 23 -22.75 8.29 28.75
C THR A 23 -21.97 7.41 27.77
N SER A 24 -22.54 6.29 27.31
CA SER A 24 -21.93 5.50 26.22
C SER A 24 -21.93 6.24 24.87
N CYS A 25 -22.78 7.25 24.72
CA CYS A 25 -22.81 8.16 23.57
C CYS A 25 -22.40 9.60 23.96
N SER A 26 -21.90 9.83 25.18
CA SER A 26 -21.34 11.14 25.52
C SER A 26 -19.95 11.20 24.93
N ASP A 27 -19.79 12.04 23.90
CA ASP A 27 -18.54 12.45 23.26
C ASP A 27 -17.32 12.03 24.07
N SER A 28 -16.70 10.92 23.66
CA SER A 28 -15.35 10.62 24.07
C SER A 28 -14.49 11.70 23.44
N SER A 29 -14.25 12.77 24.19
CA SER A 29 -13.15 13.71 23.99
C SER A 29 -11.80 13.06 24.32
N ASP A 30 -11.66 11.80 23.95
CA ASP A 30 -10.37 11.15 23.77
C ASP A 30 -9.99 11.46 22.32
N ASP A 31 -8.73 11.86 22.14
CA ASP A 31 -8.10 12.31 20.91
C ASP A 31 -8.18 11.22 19.82
N PHE A 32 -9.35 11.00 19.23
CA PHE A 32 -9.52 10.07 18.12
C PHE A 32 -8.85 10.69 16.91
N ILE A 33 -7.60 10.30 16.68
CA ILE A 33 -6.92 10.56 15.41
C ILE A 33 -7.68 9.75 14.37
N GLU A 34 -8.52 10.44 13.59
CA GLU A 34 -9.23 9.86 12.46
C GLU A 34 -8.18 9.34 11.46
N THR A 35 -8.30 8.06 11.08
CA THR A 35 -7.43 7.48 10.06
C THR A 35 -7.53 8.29 8.77
N ALA A 36 -6.41 8.88 8.38
CA ALA A 36 -6.24 9.60 7.14
C ALA A 36 -5.63 8.68 6.07
N TRP A 37 -5.83 9.05 4.81
CA TRP A 37 -5.14 8.39 3.71
C TRP A 37 -4.81 9.36 2.57
N ASN A 38 -3.75 9.04 1.85
CA ASN A 38 -3.35 9.72 0.61
C ASN A 38 -3.02 8.70 -0.47
N ILE A 39 -3.41 9.03 -1.70
CA ILE A 39 -3.18 8.17 -2.86
C ILE A 39 -2.37 8.97 -3.88
N GLU A 40 -1.18 8.47 -4.18
CA GLU A 40 -0.33 9.00 -5.24
C GLU A 40 -0.23 8.01 -6.39
N ASN A 41 -0.52 8.47 -7.62
CA ASN A 41 -0.43 7.64 -8.82
C ASN A 41 0.80 8.05 -9.64
N PHE A 42 1.54 7.06 -10.13
CA PHE A 42 2.77 7.26 -10.88
C PHE A 42 2.67 6.60 -12.25
N ASN A 43 2.92 7.38 -13.30
CA ASN A 43 3.19 6.85 -14.62
C ASN A 43 4.70 6.84 -14.86
N VAL A 44 5.25 5.66 -15.10
CA VAL A 44 6.67 5.46 -15.41
C VAL A 44 6.78 4.95 -16.83
N THR A 45 7.31 5.78 -17.73
CA THR A 45 7.53 5.39 -19.13
C THR A 45 8.81 4.58 -19.29
N ALA A 46 8.91 3.80 -20.37
CA ALA A 46 10.08 3.00 -20.74
C ALA A 46 11.41 3.78 -20.73
N SER A 47 11.37 5.09 -21.05
CA SER A 47 12.55 5.96 -21.10
C SER A 47 12.98 6.51 -19.74
N GLN A 48 12.15 6.39 -18.70
CA GLN A 48 12.45 6.91 -17.37
C GLN A 48 13.12 5.88 -16.45
N TRP A 49 13.34 4.67 -16.94
CA TRP A 49 14.10 3.63 -16.26
C TRP A 49 15.59 3.79 -16.53
N SER A 50 16.39 3.73 -15.47
CA SER A 50 17.84 3.74 -15.51
C SER A 50 18.39 2.48 -14.86
N TRP A 51 19.41 1.86 -15.48
CA TRP A 51 20.02 0.65 -14.94
C TRP A 51 20.95 1.00 -13.79
N ASN A 52 20.74 0.37 -12.64
CA ASN A 52 21.64 0.44 -11.50
C ASN A 52 22.55 -0.79 -11.50
N SER A 53 23.78 -0.65 -12.00
CA SER A 53 24.76 -1.74 -12.10
C SER A 53 25.30 -2.23 -10.76
N ASN A 54 25.09 -1.50 -9.67
CA ASN A 54 25.51 -1.93 -8.35
C ASN A 54 24.51 -2.92 -7.74
N LEU A 55 23.23 -2.74 -8.07
CA LEU A 55 22.11 -3.57 -7.59
C LEU A 55 21.59 -4.52 -8.68
N ASN A 56 22.11 -4.42 -9.91
CA ASN A 56 21.69 -5.20 -11.08
C ASN A 56 20.18 -5.16 -11.33
N ARG A 57 19.58 -3.97 -11.26
CA ARG A 57 18.14 -3.76 -11.46
C ARG A 57 17.87 -2.46 -12.22
N TRP A 58 16.73 -2.39 -12.90
CA TRP A 58 16.22 -1.13 -13.43
C TRP A 58 15.57 -0.32 -12.32
N GLU A 59 15.78 0.99 -12.31
CA GLU A 59 15.22 1.90 -11.32
C GLU A 59 14.53 3.10 -11.98
N ALA A 60 13.40 3.53 -11.42
CA ALA A 60 12.72 4.77 -11.77
C ALA A 60 12.41 5.55 -10.49
N VAL A 61 13.17 6.62 -10.27
CA VAL A 61 13.05 7.49 -9.09
C VAL A 61 11.98 8.55 -9.32
N ARG A 62 11.06 8.73 -8.37
CA ARG A 62 10.00 9.74 -8.37
C ARG A 62 9.93 10.46 -7.02
N GLN A 63 9.34 11.64 -7.03
CA GLN A 63 9.00 12.36 -5.79
C GLN A 63 7.76 11.73 -5.17
N LEU A 64 7.75 11.57 -3.86
CA LEU A 64 6.63 11.11 -3.06
C LEU A 64 6.35 12.20 -2.00
N PRO A 65 5.82 13.38 -2.40
CA PRO A 65 5.74 14.55 -1.53
C PRO A 65 4.86 14.36 -0.30
N ALA A 66 3.89 13.45 -0.31
CA ALA A 66 3.03 13.22 0.85
C ALA A 66 3.68 12.34 1.93
N ILE A 67 4.84 11.73 1.69
CA ILE A 67 5.54 10.99 2.74
C ILE A 67 6.13 11.99 3.75
N ASP A 68 5.91 11.73 5.03
CA ASP A 68 6.60 12.38 6.13
C ASP A 68 7.11 11.32 7.12
N GLU A 69 7.75 11.77 8.20
CA GLU A 69 8.28 10.88 9.24
C GLU A 69 7.17 10.07 9.91
N PHE A 70 6.00 10.65 10.15
CA PHE A 70 4.88 9.97 10.80
C PHE A 70 4.35 8.83 9.94
N ILE A 71 4.06 9.10 8.66
CA ILE A 71 3.58 8.08 7.73
C ILE A 71 4.64 6.98 7.52
N TYR A 72 5.92 7.33 7.57
CA TYR A 72 7.02 6.38 7.39
C TYR A 72 7.21 5.43 8.58
N GLU A 73 7.10 5.94 9.82
CA GLU A 73 7.36 5.17 11.04
C GLU A 73 6.09 4.49 11.61
N ASP A 74 4.95 5.19 11.58
CA ASP A 74 3.70 4.76 12.22
C ASP A 74 2.60 4.37 11.21
N GLY A 75 2.69 4.88 9.99
CA GLY A 75 1.73 4.64 8.92
C GLY A 75 1.95 3.33 8.14
N VAL A 76 1.10 3.14 7.13
CA VAL A 76 1.20 2.04 6.15
C VAL A 76 1.35 2.64 4.76
N VAL A 77 2.43 2.27 4.07
CA VAL A 77 2.64 2.57 2.66
C VAL A 77 2.49 1.30 1.84
N HIS A 78 1.44 1.23 1.02
CA HIS A 78 1.12 0.06 0.22
C HIS A 78 1.09 0.40 -1.27
N GLY A 79 1.86 -0.35 -2.07
CA GLY A 79 1.99 -0.13 -3.50
C GLY A 79 1.21 -1.12 -4.34
N PHE A 80 0.73 -0.66 -5.49
CA PHE A 80 0.07 -1.45 -6.51
C PHE A 80 0.65 -1.15 -7.89
N ILE A 81 0.57 -2.13 -8.77
CA ILE A 81 0.85 -2.02 -10.21
C ILE A 81 -0.41 -2.33 -11.01
N PHE A 82 -0.61 -1.62 -12.11
CA PHE A 82 -1.65 -1.94 -13.09
C PHE A 82 -1.01 -2.68 -14.27
N LEU A 83 -1.56 -3.86 -14.57
CA LEU A 83 -1.17 -4.70 -15.70
C LEU A 83 -2.30 -4.71 -16.72
N GLY A 84 -1.98 -4.87 -18.01
CA GLY A 84 -2.97 -4.82 -19.10
C GLY A 84 -3.19 -3.41 -19.65
N THR A 85 -4.27 -3.22 -20.40
CA THR A 85 -4.62 -1.96 -21.07
C THR A 85 -5.62 -1.17 -20.23
N GLN A 86 -5.28 0.09 -19.91
CA GLN A 86 -6.14 0.96 -19.10
C GLN A 86 -7.56 1.07 -19.67
N GLY A 87 -8.56 0.88 -18.81
CA GLY A 87 -9.98 0.96 -19.19
C GLY A 87 -10.48 -0.16 -20.12
N VAL A 88 -9.67 -1.19 -20.41
CA VAL A 88 -10.07 -2.31 -21.28
C VAL A 88 -10.02 -3.63 -20.50
N ASP A 89 -8.81 -4.05 -20.10
CA ASP A 89 -8.55 -5.33 -19.43
C ASP A 89 -7.53 -5.17 -18.28
N GLU A 90 -7.44 -3.95 -17.74
CA GLU A 90 -6.51 -3.68 -16.66
C GLU A 90 -6.84 -4.46 -15.39
N VAL A 91 -5.79 -4.95 -14.73
CA VAL A 91 -5.87 -5.55 -13.41
C VAL A 91 -4.90 -4.85 -12.46
N GLN A 92 -5.35 -4.60 -11.24
CA GLN A 92 -4.53 -4.05 -10.17
C GLN A 92 -3.96 -5.19 -9.34
N THR A 93 -2.64 -5.23 -9.17
CA THR A 93 -1.93 -6.24 -8.38
C THR A 93 -1.11 -5.56 -7.29
N PRO A 94 -1.08 -6.07 -6.05
CA PRO A 94 -0.21 -5.53 -5.01
C PRO A 94 1.27 -5.71 -5.37
N LEU A 95 2.11 -4.78 -4.93
CA LEU A 95 3.56 -4.91 -4.99
C LEU A 95 4.09 -5.60 -3.71
N PRO A 96 5.12 -6.45 -3.80
CA PRO A 96 5.87 -6.81 -5.02
C PRO A 96 5.06 -7.69 -5.98
N TYR A 97 5.22 -7.44 -7.28
CA TYR A 97 4.71 -8.32 -8.34
C TYR A 97 5.84 -9.21 -8.83
N ILE A 98 5.64 -10.53 -8.73
CA ILE A 98 6.65 -11.54 -9.07
C ILE A 98 6.10 -12.37 -10.22
N ARG A 99 6.89 -12.49 -11.30
CA ARG A 99 6.53 -13.29 -12.47
C ARG A 99 7.69 -14.22 -12.82
N SER A 100 7.41 -15.53 -12.81
CA SER A 100 8.37 -16.56 -13.24
C SER A 100 7.95 -17.15 -14.59
N PHE A 101 8.92 -17.38 -15.47
CA PHE A 101 8.72 -17.98 -16.78
C PHE A 101 9.97 -18.72 -17.24
N LEU A 102 9.80 -19.63 -18.20
CA LEU A 102 10.92 -20.32 -18.84
C LEU A 102 11.53 -19.43 -19.92
N GLU A 103 12.84 -19.25 -19.85
CA GLU A 103 13.62 -18.49 -20.83
C GLU A 103 14.63 -19.40 -21.55
N ASP A 104 14.86 -19.14 -22.83
CA ASP A 104 15.88 -19.86 -23.61
C ASP A 104 17.28 -19.47 -23.11
N ASN A 105 18.11 -20.47 -22.80
CA ASN A 105 19.47 -20.26 -22.31
C ASN A 105 20.50 -19.97 -23.41
N GLY A 106 20.07 -19.83 -24.67
CA GLY A 106 20.92 -19.58 -25.83
C GLY A 106 21.75 -20.78 -26.29
N GLN A 107 21.59 -21.95 -25.65
CA GLN A 107 22.31 -23.20 -25.90
C GLN A 107 21.36 -24.35 -26.26
N GLY A 108 20.08 -24.04 -26.54
CA GLY A 108 19.05 -25.03 -26.87
C GLY A 108 18.39 -25.68 -25.65
N GLY A 109 18.54 -25.08 -24.46
CA GLY A 109 17.83 -25.44 -23.23
C GLY A 109 17.00 -24.28 -22.69
N VAL A 110 16.20 -24.54 -21.66
CA VAL A 110 15.44 -23.51 -20.95
C VAL A 110 15.93 -23.40 -19.51
N ILE A 111 15.86 -22.20 -18.95
CA ILE A 111 16.11 -21.90 -17.54
C ILE A 111 14.88 -21.26 -16.91
N ASP A 112 14.70 -21.47 -15.61
CA ASP A 112 13.71 -20.74 -14.82
C ASP A 112 14.21 -19.32 -14.59
N PHE A 113 13.46 -18.34 -15.08
CA PHE A 113 13.73 -16.92 -14.88
C PHE A 113 12.61 -16.30 -14.04
N THR A 114 12.96 -15.37 -13.15
CA THR A 114 12.00 -14.61 -12.34
C THR A 114 12.29 -13.12 -12.43
N GLU A 115 11.23 -12.35 -12.72
CA GLU A 115 11.24 -10.89 -12.70
C GLU A 115 10.43 -10.40 -11.50
N THR A 116 11.04 -9.51 -10.70
CA THR A 116 10.37 -8.87 -9.57
C THR A 116 10.22 -7.38 -9.84
N ILE A 117 8.99 -6.88 -9.84
CA ILE A 117 8.69 -5.45 -9.87
C ILE A 117 8.24 -5.03 -8.48
N SER A 118 8.87 -4.01 -7.91
CA SER A 118 8.56 -3.54 -6.55
C SER A 118 9.03 -2.10 -6.36
N PHE A 119 9.01 -1.61 -5.13
CA PHE A 119 9.40 -0.25 -4.78
C PHE A 119 10.09 -0.17 -3.43
N GLU A 120 10.81 0.91 -3.23
CA GLU A 120 11.40 1.35 -1.97
C GLU A 120 11.15 2.86 -1.82
N TYR A 121 11.05 3.38 -0.60
CA TYR A 121 10.75 4.79 -0.35
C TYR A 121 11.48 5.31 0.88
N SER A 122 11.63 6.64 0.97
CA SER A 122 12.36 7.30 2.05
C SER A 122 11.76 8.68 2.37
N HIS A 123 11.43 8.91 3.63
CA HIS A 123 11.00 10.23 4.14
C HIS A 123 12.14 11.24 4.25
N LEU A 124 13.41 10.80 4.31
CA LEU A 124 14.55 11.71 4.33
C LEU A 124 14.76 12.42 3.00
N THR A 125 14.35 11.78 1.91
CA THR A 125 14.53 12.31 0.54
C THR A 125 13.20 12.64 -0.14
N ASN A 126 12.07 12.29 0.48
CA ASN A 126 10.71 12.34 -0.07
C ASN A 126 10.63 11.69 -1.45
N ARG A 127 11.28 10.53 -1.59
CA ARG A 127 11.36 9.81 -2.86
C ARG A 127 10.87 8.39 -2.75
N ILE A 128 10.36 7.91 -3.87
CA ILE A 128 10.07 6.52 -4.13
C ILE A 128 10.90 6.08 -5.34
N THR A 129 11.48 4.89 -5.25
CA THR A 129 12.18 4.22 -6.34
C THR A 129 11.42 2.96 -6.68
N PHE A 130 10.82 2.93 -7.87
CA PHE A 130 10.32 1.69 -8.45
C PHE A 130 11.49 0.94 -9.05
N TYR A 131 11.49 -0.39 -8.93
CA TYR A 131 12.54 -1.22 -9.51
C TYR A 131 12.01 -2.47 -10.21
N ILE A 132 12.76 -2.92 -11.21
CA ILE A 132 12.59 -4.21 -11.89
C ILE A 132 13.88 -5.00 -11.71
N GLU A 133 13.80 -6.08 -10.96
CA GLU A 133 14.93 -6.92 -10.58
C GLU A 133 14.83 -8.29 -11.27
N PRO A 134 15.72 -8.58 -12.24
CA PRO A 134 15.82 -9.89 -12.87
C PRO A 134 16.63 -10.85 -11.97
N SER A 135 16.17 -12.10 -11.85
CA SER A 135 16.79 -13.09 -10.96
C SER A 135 18.23 -13.47 -11.31
N ASP A 136 18.64 -13.25 -12.56
CA ASP A 136 19.97 -13.54 -13.08
C ASP A 136 20.93 -12.32 -13.00
N GLY A 137 20.41 -11.15 -12.63
CA GLY A 137 21.17 -9.90 -12.56
C GLY A 137 21.59 -9.32 -13.92
N PHE A 138 21.07 -9.83 -15.04
CA PHE A 138 21.41 -9.33 -16.37
C PHE A 138 20.50 -8.18 -16.81
N GLN A 139 21.08 -7.23 -17.55
CA GLN A 139 20.35 -6.08 -18.06
C GLN A 139 19.53 -6.45 -19.30
N ASP A 140 18.25 -6.77 -19.11
CA ASP A 140 17.29 -6.88 -20.22
C ASP A 140 16.68 -5.51 -20.56
N GLN A 141 16.87 -5.05 -21.79
CA GLN A 141 16.31 -3.78 -22.27
C GLN A 141 14.79 -3.85 -22.47
N ASN A 142 14.22 -5.04 -22.68
CA ASN A 142 12.80 -5.23 -22.95
C ASN A 142 11.94 -5.19 -21.67
N ALA A 143 12.55 -5.40 -20.51
CA ALA A 143 11.94 -5.20 -19.20
C ALA A 143 11.44 -3.76 -18.98
N ARG A 144 12.09 -2.77 -19.62
CA ARG A 144 11.71 -1.35 -19.54
C ARG A 144 10.43 -1.06 -20.32
N GLN A 145 9.29 -1.25 -19.66
CA GLN A 145 7.97 -0.95 -20.22
C GLN A 145 7.34 0.26 -19.55
N ASN A 146 6.20 0.68 -20.09
CA ASN A 146 5.37 1.68 -19.44
C ASN A 146 4.58 1.00 -18.31
N TYR A 147 4.78 1.47 -17.09
CA TYR A 147 4.06 0.97 -15.93
C TYR A 147 3.29 2.09 -15.25
N ASN A 148 2.11 1.74 -14.75
CA ASN A 148 1.33 2.60 -13.88
C ASN A 148 1.36 2.00 -12.48
N PHE A 149 1.65 2.83 -11.49
CA PHE A 149 1.68 2.46 -10.09
C PHE A 149 0.72 3.33 -9.28
N ARG A 150 0.21 2.77 -8.20
CA ARG A 150 -0.53 3.50 -7.17
C ARG A 150 0.08 3.22 -5.82
N ILE A 151 0.42 4.27 -5.09
CA ILE A 151 0.88 4.21 -3.71
C ILE A 151 -0.26 4.73 -2.83
N VAL A 152 -0.64 3.93 -1.85
CA VAL A 152 -1.64 4.28 -0.84
C VAL A 152 -0.91 4.41 0.50
N MET A 153 -0.99 5.59 1.09
CA MET A 153 -0.48 5.90 2.41
C MET A 153 -1.67 6.01 3.36
N ILE A 154 -1.64 5.30 4.49
CA ILE A 154 -2.71 5.29 5.51
C ILE A 154 -2.06 5.56 6.87
N TRP A 155 -2.59 6.51 7.66
CA TRP A 155 -2.01 6.90 8.95
C TRP A 155 -3.05 7.49 9.91
#